data_AF-A0A527ZCH5-F1
#
_entry.id   AF-A0A527ZCH5-F1
#
_cell.length_a   1.000
_cell.length_b   1.000
_cell.length_c   1.000
_cell.angle_alpha   90.00
_cell.angle_beta   90.00
_cell.angle_gamma   90.00
#
_symmetry.space_group_name_H-M   'P 1'
#
loop_
_entity.id
_entity.type
_entity.pdbx_description
1 polymer ?
#
loop_
_entity_poly.entity_id
_entity_poly.type
_entity_poly.pdbx_seq_one_letter_code
_entity_poly.pdbx_strand_id
1 'polypeptide(L)'
;MLSRELGCLFIHIPKNGGTSIEDAIWPDRVSRTADQYWKNPELNRHQKEGLHHLTAAQIRSEIGAETFDRMFKFSLVRNPWDKAVSQFLYTKTWRRDLRKILG
;
A
#
# COMPACT_ATOMS: atom_id res chain seq x y z
N MET A 1 -5.28 -2.13 -0.01
CA MET A 1 -5.15 -3.60 -0.04
C MET A 1 -6.40 -4.22 0.57
N LEU A 2 -7.19 -4.97 -0.19
CA LEU A 2 -8.55 -5.41 0.16
C LEU A 2 -8.60 -6.93 0.12
N SER A 3 -8.97 -7.54 1.25
CA SER A 3 -9.23 -8.97 1.35
C SER A 3 -10.72 -9.15 1.55
N ARG A 4 -11.41 -9.66 0.52
CA ARG A 4 -12.84 -9.99 0.62
C ARG A 4 -13.06 -11.21 1.50
N GLU A 5 -12.14 -12.16 1.46
CA GLU A 5 -12.17 -13.39 2.27
C GLU A 5 -12.11 -13.08 3.78
N LEU A 6 -11.16 -12.24 4.20
CA LEU A 6 -11.04 -11.83 5.60
C LEU A 6 -11.94 -10.63 5.95
N GLY A 7 -12.66 -10.07 4.97
CA GLY A 7 -13.46 -8.87 5.16
C GLY A 7 -12.68 -7.64 5.64
N CYS A 8 -11.38 -7.55 5.32
CA CYS A 8 -10.50 -6.51 5.85
C CYS A 8 -9.86 -5.62 4.77
N LEU A 9 -9.62 -4.36 5.13
CA LEU A 9 -8.93 -3.37 4.34
C LEU A 9 -7.67 -2.91 5.08
N PHE A 10 -6.52 -3.26 4.50
CA PHE A 10 -5.23 -2.74 4.94
C PHE A 10 -4.88 -1.48 4.15
N ILE A 11 -4.76 -0.37 4.89
CA ILE A 11 -4.31 0.92 4.36
C ILE A 11 -2.80 1.00 4.54
N HIS A 12 -2.05 0.69 3.48
CA HIS A 12 -0.59 0.57 3.57
C HIS A 12 0.07 1.95 3.53
N ILE A 13 0.53 2.42 4.69
CA ILE A 13 1.40 3.61 4.79
C ILE A 13 2.86 3.19 4.54
N PRO A 14 3.59 3.84 3.61
CA PRO A 14 4.96 3.46 3.28
C PRO A 14 5.88 3.41 4.50
N LYS A 15 6.76 2.39 4.52
CA LYS A 15 7.85 2.21 5.49
C LYS A 15 7.42 1.92 6.94
N ASN A 16 6.20 1.42 7.11
CA ASN A 16 5.66 0.97 8.41
C ASN A 16 5.55 -0.56 8.52
N GLY A 17 6.37 -1.31 7.78
CA GLY A 17 6.34 -2.78 7.82
C GLY A 17 5.18 -3.42 7.06
N GLY A 18 4.52 -2.68 6.16
CA GLY A 18 3.34 -3.19 5.46
C GLY A 18 3.59 -4.42 4.59
N THR A 19 4.81 -4.62 4.07
CA THR A 19 5.17 -5.85 3.35
C THR A 19 4.99 -7.11 4.21
N SER A 20 5.28 -7.05 5.50
CA SER A 20 5.07 -8.19 6.41
C SER A 20 3.58 -8.50 6.59
N ILE A 21 2.73 -7.48 6.66
CA ILE A 21 1.26 -7.65 6.70
C ILE A 21 0.74 -8.21 5.37
N GLU A 22 1.26 -7.72 4.24
CA GLU A 22 0.91 -8.25 2.92
C GLU A 22 1.21 -9.75 2.81
N ASP A 23 2.38 -10.17 3.30
CA ASP A 23 2.78 -11.58 3.26
C ASP A 23 1.98 -12.45 4.24
N ALA A 24 1.49 -11.88 5.34
CA ALA A 24 0.60 -12.58 6.28
C ALA A 24 -0.82 -12.76 5.73
N ILE A 25 -1.36 -11.75 5.04
CA ILE A 25 -2.73 -11.78 4.51
C ILE A 25 -2.83 -12.43 3.14
N TRP A 26 -1.82 -12.23 2.29
CA TRP A 26 -1.73 -12.79 0.94
C TRP A 26 -0.38 -13.51 0.75
N PRO A 27 -0.18 -14.67 1.40
CA PRO A 27 1.09 -15.40 1.34
C PRO A 27 1.42 -15.88 -0.07
N ASP A 28 0.41 -16.28 -0.83
CA ASP A 28 0.57 -16.62 -2.23
C ASP A 28 0.63 -15.36 -3.08
N ARG A 29 1.82 -15.06 -3.60
CA ARG A 29 2.07 -13.87 -4.43
C ARG A 29 1.49 -13.98 -5.83
N VAL A 30 1.18 -15.19 -6.30
CA VAL A 30 0.71 -15.49 -7.66
C VAL A 30 -0.81 -15.29 -7.75
N SER A 31 -1.56 -15.59 -6.69
CA SER A 31 -3.01 -15.34 -6.61
C SER A 31 -3.39 -13.91 -6.26
N ARG A 32 -2.41 -13.00 -6.08
CA ARG A 32 -2.63 -11.57 -5.83
C ARG A 32 -3.29 -10.92 -7.04
N THR A 33 -4.61 -10.84 -7.05
CA THR A 33 -5.37 -10.27 -8.18
C THR A 33 -5.12 -8.76 -8.30
N ALA A 34 -5.27 -8.23 -9.53
CA ALA A 34 -5.11 -6.79 -9.77
C ALA A 34 -6.06 -5.94 -8.91
N ASP A 35 -7.24 -6.50 -8.58
CA ASP A 35 -8.25 -5.94 -7.67
C ASP A 35 -7.74 -5.82 -6.22
N GLN A 36 -7.00 -6.81 -5.73
CA GLN A 36 -6.47 -6.81 -4.35
C GLN A 36 -5.32 -5.80 -4.15
N TYR A 37 -4.67 -5.38 -5.24
CA TYR A 37 -3.48 -4.53 -5.20
C TYR A 37 -3.62 -3.23 -5.98
N TRP A 38 -4.83 -2.90 -6.47
CA TRP A 38 -5.09 -1.68 -7.23
C TRP A 38 -4.11 -1.52 -8.40
N LYS A 39 -3.70 -2.65 -8.98
CA LYS A 39 -2.70 -2.74 -10.05
C LYS A 39 -3.30 -2.55 -11.43
N ASN A 40 -4.62 -2.45 -11.54
CA ASN A 40 -5.27 -2.17 -12.81
C ASN A 40 -5.13 -0.67 -13.14
N PRO A 41 -4.32 -0.30 -14.15
CA PRO A 41 -4.09 1.10 -14.52
C PRO A 41 -5.35 1.77 -15.08
N GLU A 42 -6.30 0.98 -15.60
CA GLU A 42 -7.58 1.49 -16.13
C GLU A 42 -8.57 1.85 -15.01
N LEU A 43 -8.43 1.23 -13.84
CA LEU A 43 -9.28 1.48 -12.68
C LEU A 43 -8.64 2.48 -11.70
N ASN A 44 -7.30 2.57 -11.63
CA ASN A 44 -6.60 3.43 -10.68
C ASN A 44 -5.99 4.66 -11.37
N ARG A 45 -6.81 5.70 -11.58
CA ARG A 45 -6.39 6.98 -12.22
C ARG A 45 -5.31 7.73 -11.43
N HIS A 46 -5.13 7.40 -10.15
CA HIS A 46 -4.22 8.10 -9.26
C HIS A 46 -2.77 7.58 -9.31
N GLN A 47 -2.49 6.44 -9.95
CA GLN A 47 -1.17 5.81 -9.86
C GLN A 47 -0.72 5.10 -11.16
N LYS A 48 0.30 5.65 -11.81
CA LYS A 48 0.92 5.09 -13.03
C LYS A 48 1.95 3.98 -12.79
N GLU A 49 2.38 3.75 -11.55
CA GLU A 49 3.55 2.88 -11.24
C GLU A 49 3.27 1.82 -10.16
N GLY A 50 2.02 1.38 -9.99
CA GLY A 50 1.71 0.22 -9.16
C GLY A 50 2.08 0.35 -7.67
N LEU A 51 2.03 1.56 -7.11
CA LEU A 51 2.40 1.79 -5.70
C LEU A 51 1.21 1.63 -4.76
N HIS A 52 1.33 0.77 -3.76
CA HIS A 52 0.22 0.28 -2.96
C HIS A 52 -0.28 1.21 -1.83
N HIS A 53 -0.19 2.54 -1.98
CA HIS A 53 -0.25 3.51 -0.87
C HIS A 53 -1.38 4.56 -0.97
N LEU A 54 -2.57 4.14 -1.39
CA LEU A 54 -3.74 5.03 -1.44
C LEU A 54 -4.19 5.48 -0.04
N THR A 55 -4.69 6.71 0.04
CA THR A 55 -5.38 7.22 1.24
C THR A 55 -6.72 6.51 1.44
N ALA A 56 -7.24 6.52 2.67
CA ALA A 56 -8.56 5.96 2.98
C ALA A 56 -9.67 6.58 2.11
N ALA A 57 -9.62 7.89 1.88
CA ALA A 57 -10.60 8.60 1.07
C ALA A 57 -10.56 8.15 -0.40
N GLN A 58 -9.37 7.99 -0.97
CA GLN A 58 -9.22 7.43 -2.32
C GLN A 58 -9.76 6.02 -2.39
N ILE A 59 -9.40 5.16 -1.43
CA ILE A 59 -9.90 3.78 -1.41
C ILE A 59 -11.44 3.74 -1.34
N ARG A 60 -12.04 4.56 -0.47
CA ARG A 60 -13.51 4.68 -0.37
C ARG A 60 -14.17 5.12 -1.68
N SER A 61 -13.52 6.00 -2.43
CA SER A 61 -14.00 6.41 -3.76
C SER A 61 -13.94 5.27 -4.77
N GLU A 62 -12.91 4.43 -4.72
CA GLU A 62 -12.70 3.33 -5.67
C GLU A 62 -13.62 2.13 -5.40
N ILE A 63 -13.78 1.71 -4.14
CA ILE A 63 -14.54 0.49 -3.80
C ILE A 63 -16.01 0.76 -3.43
N GLY A 64 -16.39 2.03 -3.36
CA GLY A 64 -17.70 2.49 -2.91
C GLY A 64 -17.84 2.58 -1.39
N ALA A 65 -18.68 3.52 -0.94
CA ALA A 65 -18.92 3.78 0.48
C ALA A 65 -19.47 2.55 1.21
N GLU A 66 -20.44 1.85 0.64
CA GLU A 66 -21.07 0.68 1.25
C GLU A 66 -20.05 -0.43 1.54
N THR A 67 -19.26 -0.83 0.54
CA THR A 67 -18.20 -1.83 0.71
C THR A 67 -17.17 -1.36 1.74
N PHE A 68 -16.71 -0.11 1.62
CA PHE A 68 -15.71 0.46 2.53
C PHE A 68 -16.19 0.45 3.97
N ASP A 69 -17.44 0.82 4.22
CA ASP A 69 -18.02 0.96 5.56
C ASP A 69 -18.18 -0.41 6.25
N ARG A 70 -18.51 -1.47 5.50
CA ARG A 70 -18.68 -2.84 6.03
C ARG A 70 -17.39 -3.58 6.38
N MET A 71 -16.24 -3.17 5.85
CA MET A 71 -14.97 -3.88 6.08
C MET A 71 -14.32 -3.50 7.40
N PHE A 72 -13.47 -4.37 7.95
CA PHE A 72 -12.56 -4.00 9.05
C PHE A 72 -11.34 -3.26 8.48
N LYS A 73 -11.11 -2.01 8.89
CA LYS A 73 -10.07 -1.11 8.34
C LYS A 73 -8.95 -0.94 9.34
N PHE A 74 -7.70 -1.12 8.90
CA PHE A 74 -6.54 -0.91 9.78
C PHE A 74 -5.30 -0.44 9.00
N SER A 75 -4.33 0.08 9.75
CA SER A 75 -3.02 0.50 9.24
C SER A 75 -1.95 0.31 10.32
N LEU A 76 -0.69 0.32 9.90
CA LEU A 76 0.44 0.35 10.80
C LEU A 76 1.11 1.72 10.72
N VAL A 77 1.47 2.26 11.89
CA VAL A 77 2.25 3.48 12.03
C VAL A 77 3.56 3.17 12.75
N ARG A 78 4.57 3.98 12.49
CA ARG A 78 5.90 3.90 13.10
C ARG A 78 6.28 5.27 13.65
N ASN A 79 7.22 5.31 14.59
CA ASN A 79 7.88 6.54 15.00
C ASN A 79 8.27 7.38 13.76
N PRO A 80 7.95 8.69 13.71
CA PRO A 80 8.19 9.52 12.53
C PRO A 80 9.66 9.59 12.10
N TRP A 81 10.60 9.65 13.06
CA TRP A 81 12.04 9.70 12.78
C TRP A 81 12.52 8.41 12.16
N ASP A 82 12.14 7.28 12.74
CA ASP A 82 12.49 5.98 12.19
C ASP A 82 11.92 5.76 10.79
N LYS A 83 10.68 6.23 10.55
CA LYS A 83 10.05 6.19 9.23
C LYS A 83 10.85 7.02 8.22
N ALA A 84 11.30 8.22 8.61
CA ALA A 84 12.12 9.08 7.75
C ALA A 84 13.47 8.43 7.42
N VAL A 85 14.16 7.88 8.41
CA VAL A 85 15.42 7.14 8.21
C VAL A 85 15.21 5.93 7.31
N SER A 86 14.16 5.14 7.54
CA SER A 86 13.82 3.98 6.70
C SER A 86 13.55 4.38 5.25
N GLN A 87 12.87 5.50 5.03
CA GLN A 87 12.63 6.04 3.69
C GLN A 87 13.94 6.49 3.03
N PHE A 88 14.79 7.23 3.74
CA PHE A 88 16.09 7.67 3.24
C PHE A 88 16.96 6.48 2.81
N LEU A 89 17.11 5.47 3.68
CA LEU A 89 17.89 4.26 3.38
C LEU A 89 17.31 3.47 2.22
N TYR A 90 15.98 3.40 2.11
CA TYR A 90 15.32 2.76 0.97
C TYR A 90 15.60 3.50 -0.33
N THR A 91 15.46 4.82 -0.37
CA THR A 91 15.75 5.64 -1.54
C THR A 91 17.23 5.52 -1.94
N LYS A 92 18.14 5.64 -0.97
CA LYS A 92 19.58 5.46 -1.19
C LYS A 92 19.90 4.07 -1.74
N THR A 93 19.22 3.00 -1.29
CA THR A 93 19.53 1.63 -1.73
C THR A 93 18.83 1.24 -3.03
N TRP A 94 17.60 1.68 -3.29
CA TRP A 94 16.78 1.12 -4.37
C TRP A 94 16.39 2.12 -5.46
N ARG A 95 16.42 3.42 -5.19
CA ARG A 95 16.03 4.48 -6.14
C ARG A 95 17.25 5.12 -6.79
N ARG A 96 17.81 4.45 -7.79
CA ARG A 96 19.00 4.91 -8.53
C ARG A 96 18.84 6.29 -9.14
N ASP A 97 17.62 6.63 -9.57
CA ASP A 97 17.22 7.93 -10.10
C ASP A 97 17.35 9.05 -9.07
N LEU A 98 17.02 8.76 -7.81
CA LEU A 98 17.06 9.75 -6.73
C LEU A 98 18.40 9.80 -5.98
N ARG A 99 19.27 8.78 -6.13
CA ARG A 99 20.60 8.75 -5.48
C ARG A 99 21.43 9.99 -5.80
N LYS A 100 21.41 10.46 -7.05
CA LYS A 100 22.21 11.61 -7.50
C LYS A 100 21.89 12.91 -6.73
N ILE A 101 20.69 13.02 -6.16
CA ILE A 101 20.22 14.18 -5.41
C ILE A 101 20.59 14.07 -3.93
N LEU A 102 20.82 12.85 -3.42
CA LEU A 102 21.05 12.58 -2.01
C LEU A 102 22.53 12.63 -1.59
N GLY A 103 23.45 12.89 -2.53
CA GLY A 103 24.90 12.79 -2.33
C GLY A 103 25.39 11.35 -2.21
#